data_AF-A0A0S3R8U2-F1
#
_entry.id   AF-A0A0S3R8U2-F1
#
_cell.length_a   1.000
_cell.length_b   1.000
_cell.length_c   1.000
_cell.angle_alpha   90.00
_cell.angle_beta   90.00
_cell.angle_gamma   90.00
#
_symmetry.space_group_name_H-M   'P 1'
#
loop_
_entity.id
_entity.type
_entity.pdbx_description
1 polymer ?
#
loop_
_entity_poly.entity_id
_entity_poly.type
_entity_poly.pdbx_seq_one_letter_code
_entity_poly.pdbx_strand_id
1 'polypeptide(L)'
;MKAAAEVLGNGGLGSAYKAAMASGLSVVVKRMREMNKVSRDIFDAEMRRFGRIRNPNIITPLAYHYRKEEKLFVTEYMPKGSLLYVLHGDRGSSHSDLNWPIRLKIVKGIARGLGFLYKEFSSEDLPHGNLKSSNVLLTDNYEALLGDFAFHPLMNHNYAVQTMFAYKTPDYVTYQRVTQKTDVYCLGIIVLEVITGKFPSQYHSNGKGGTDVVQWVLTAISDRREAELIDPELKSSHSNSLNQMLQLLQIGAACTESNPDQRLNMKEAIRRIEEVQV
;
A
#
# COMPACT_ATOMS: atom_id res chain seq x y z
N MET A 1 7.44 -31.57 11.13
CA MET A 1 8.15 -30.30 11.40
C MET A 1 7.16 -29.38 12.12
N LYS A 2 7.30 -29.17 13.44
CA LYS A 2 6.45 -28.24 14.22
C LYS A 2 7.17 -26.91 14.28
N ALA A 3 6.89 -26.01 13.34
CA ALA A 3 7.25 -24.60 13.50
C ALA A 3 6.15 -23.95 14.35
N ALA A 4 6.51 -23.19 15.39
CA ALA A 4 5.55 -22.33 16.08
C ALA A 4 5.12 -21.25 15.07
N ALA A 5 3.87 -21.30 14.64
CA ALA A 5 3.31 -20.33 13.70
C ALA A 5 2.64 -19.20 14.50
N GLU A 6 3.17 -17.99 14.39
CA GLU A 6 2.57 -16.79 14.98
C GLU A 6 1.62 -16.16 13.95
N VAL A 7 0.40 -15.82 14.37
CA VAL A 7 -0.57 -15.16 13.50
C VAL A 7 -0.19 -13.68 13.39
N LEU A 8 0.15 -13.24 12.18
CA LEU A 8 0.51 -11.84 11.91
C LEU A 8 -0.71 -11.00 11.55
N GLY A 9 -1.70 -11.59 10.91
CA GLY A 9 -2.89 -10.86 10.50
C GLY A 9 -3.91 -11.71 9.76
N ASN A 10 -5.14 -11.21 9.76
CA ASN A 10 -6.27 -11.79 9.05
C ASN A 10 -6.97 -10.67 8.29
N GLY A 11 -6.91 -10.71 6.96
CA GLY A 11 -7.43 -9.67 6.08
C GLY A 11 -8.35 -10.22 4.99
N GLY A 12 -8.85 -9.31 4.15
CA GLY A 12 -9.75 -9.65 3.06
C GLY A 12 -9.16 -10.63 2.04
N LEU A 13 -7.84 -10.69 1.86
CA LEU A 13 -7.20 -11.65 0.95
C LEU A 13 -6.86 -12.99 1.60
N GLY A 14 -6.99 -13.10 2.93
CA GLY A 14 -6.66 -14.29 3.69
C GLY A 14 -5.86 -14.03 4.97
N SER A 15 -5.20 -15.08 5.47
CA SER A 15 -4.49 -15.05 6.75
C SER A 15 -2.98 -15.13 6.53
N ALA A 16 -2.20 -14.41 7.32
CA ALA A 16 -0.74 -14.40 7.28
C ALA A 16 -0.15 -14.94 8.58
N TYR A 17 0.85 -15.81 8.45
CA TYR A 17 1.52 -16.48 9.56
C TYR A 17 3.03 -16.29 9.44
N LYS A 18 3.69 -15.98 10.54
CA LYS A 18 5.15 -16.02 10.62
C LYS A 18 5.59 -17.46 10.89
N ALA A 19 6.61 -17.90 10.18
CA ALA A 19 7.27 -19.18 10.44
C ALA A 19 8.78 -19.01 10.42
N ALA A 20 9.46 -19.62 11.38
CA ALA A 20 10.91 -19.75 11.35
C ALA A 20 11.28 -21.02 10.57
N MET A 21 12.11 -20.87 9.54
CA MET A 21 12.69 -21.99 8.81
C MET A 21 13.88 -22.56 9.57
N ALA A 22 14.20 -23.84 9.33
CA ALA A 22 15.37 -24.48 9.92
C ALA A 22 16.70 -23.79 9.54
N SER A 23 16.71 -23.03 8.45
CA SER A 23 17.84 -22.19 8.01
C SER A 23 18.06 -20.93 8.85
N GLY A 24 17.17 -20.61 9.80
CA GLY A 24 17.18 -19.35 10.54
C GLY A 24 16.43 -18.21 9.85
N LEU A 25 16.05 -18.38 8.58
CA LEU A 25 15.23 -17.39 7.86
C LEU A 25 13.81 -17.36 8.43
N SER A 26 13.30 -16.18 8.74
CA SER A 26 11.89 -15.98 9.06
C SER A 26 11.11 -15.65 7.78
N VAL A 27 9.99 -16.35 7.58
CA VAL A 27 9.12 -16.17 6.41
C VAL A 27 7.69 -15.84 6.83
N VAL A 28 6.96 -15.20 5.93
CA VAL A 28 5.52 -15.04 6.03
C VAL A 28 4.85 -16.03 5.09
N VAL A 29 4.04 -16.92 5.63
CA VAL A 29 3.16 -17.81 4.87
C VAL A 29 1.78 -17.18 4.85
N LYS A 30 1.34 -16.71 3.69
CA LYS A 30 0.00 -16.18 3.47
C LYS A 30 -0.89 -17.23 2.83
N ARG A 31 -1.96 -17.60 3.52
CA ARG A 31 -3.00 -18.48 3.00
C ARG A 31 -4.08 -17.64 2.34
N MET A 32 -4.21 -17.78 1.03
CA MET A 32 -5.17 -17.02 0.23
C MET A 32 -6.59 -17.58 0.37
N ARG A 33 -7.59 -16.69 0.41
CA ARG A 33 -9.02 -17.05 0.44
C ARG A 33 -9.67 -16.92 -0.93
N GLU A 34 -10.73 -17.70 -1.14
CA GLU A 34 -11.57 -17.66 -2.35
C GLU A 34 -10.81 -17.77 -3.69
N MET A 35 -9.68 -18.48 -3.69
CA MET A 35 -8.92 -18.84 -4.90
C MET A 35 -9.14 -20.30 -5.33
N ASN A 36 -10.17 -20.97 -4.82
CA ASN A 36 -10.39 -22.41 -5.06
C ASN A 36 -10.77 -22.73 -6.51
N LYS A 37 -11.36 -21.76 -7.21
CA LYS A 37 -11.75 -21.88 -8.62
C LYS A 37 -10.59 -21.64 -9.61
N VAL A 38 -9.44 -21.15 -9.14
CA VAL A 38 -8.28 -20.90 -10.00
C VAL A 38 -7.64 -22.24 -10.39
N SER A 39 -7.47 -22.47 -11.69
CA SER A 39 -6.77 -23.65 -12.20
C SER A 39 -5.29 -23.61 -11.80
N ARG A 40 -4.66 -24.78 -11.73
CA ARG A 40 -3.22 -24.87 -11.45
C ARG A 40 -2.41 -24.07 -12.47
N ASP A 41 -2.72 -24.21 -13.75
CA ASP A 41 -1.96 -23.59 -14.83
C ASP A 41 -1.96 -22.06 -14.75
N ILE A 42 -3.12 -21.46 -14.46
CA ILE A 42 -3.25 -20.00 -14.28
C ILE A 42 -2.46 -19.56 -13.04
N PHE A 43 -2.63 -20.27 -11.91
CA PHE A 43 -1.94 -19.92 -10.67
C PHE A 43 -0.42 -20.03 -10.83
N ASP A 44 0.08 -21.12 -11.42
CA ASP A 44 1.51 -21.33 -11.66
C ASP A 44 2.09 -20.28 -12.61
N ALA A 45 1.35 -19.88 -13.66
CA ALA A 45 1.78 -18.84 -14.58
C ALA A 45 1.98 -17.49 -13.87
N GLU A 46 0.98 -17.06 -13.08
CA GLU A 46 1.06 -15.80 -12.32
C GLU A 46 2.16 -15.86 -11.25
N MET A 47 2.28 -16.97 -10.50
CA MET A 47 3.32 -17.09 -9.48
C MET A 47 4.73 -17.08 -10.07
N ARG A 48 4.95 -17.73 -11.22
CA ARG A 48 6.24 -17.68 -11.93
C ARG A 48 6.55 -16.26 -12.41
N ARG A 49 5.54 -15.52 -12.85
CA ARG A 49 5.70 -14.12 -13.24
C ARG A 49 6.09 -13.26 -12.05
N PHE A 50 5.38 -13.38 -10.93
CA PHE A 50 5.70 -12.63 -9.71
C PHE A 50 7.09 -12.99 -9.19
N GLY A 51 7.46 -14.28 -9.23
CA GLY A 51 8.78 -14.76 -8.82
C GLY A 51 9.95 -14.27 -9.69
N ARG A 52 9.71 -13.66 -10.86
CA ARG A 52 10.74 -13.03 -11.72
C ARG A 52 10.96 -11.55 -11.42
N ILE A 53 10.04 -10.91 -10.70
CA ILE A 53 10.16 -9.49 -10.37
C ILE A 53 11.40 -9.29 -9.49
N ARG A 54 12.24 -8.32 -9.86
CA ARG A 54 13.40 -7.90 -9.08
C ARG A 54 13.39 -6.38 -9.00
N ASN A 55 12.87 -5.86 -7.89
CA ASN A 55 12.80 -4.43 -7.65
C ASN A 55 12.90 -4.14 -6.14
N PRO A 56 13.68 -3.14 -5.70
CA PRO A 56 13.87 -2.83 -4.29
C PRO A 56 12.60 -2.33 -3.58
N ASN A 57 11.54 -2.02 -4.32
CA ASN A 57 10.27 -1.54 -3.78
C ASN A 57 9.09 -2.50 -3.96
N ILE A 58 9.34 -3.76 -4.31
CA ILE A 58 8.30 -4.79 -4.50
C ILE A 58 8.64 -6.04 -3.67
N ILE A 59 7.68 -6.54 -2.88
CA ILE A 59 7.87 -7.83 -2.22
C ILE A 59 7.69 -8.96 -3.23
N THR A 60 8.74 -9.77 -3.37
CA THR A 60 8.77 -10.89 -4.31
C THR A 60 8.57 -12.20 -3.55
N PRO A 61 7.73 -13.13 -4.05
CA PRO A 61 7.58 -14.43 -3.41
C PRO A 61 8.88 -15.23 -3.45
N LEU A 62 9.19 -15.87 -2.32
CA LEU A 62 10.25 -16.87 -2.20
C LEU A 62 9.76 -18.23 -2.70
N ALA A 63 8.50 -18.55 -2.42
CA ALA A 63 7.86 -19.79 -2.81
C ALA A 63 6.34 -19.64 -2.84
N TYR A 64 5.67 -20.61 -3.42
CA TYR A 64 4.22 -20.73 -3.38
C TYR A 64 3.83 -22.21 -3.28
N HIS A 65 2.59 -22.47 -2.87
CA HIS A 65 2.01 -23.80 -2.83
C HIS A 65 0.63 -23.82 -3.44
N TYR A 66 0.35 -24.86 -4.23
CA TYR A 66 -0.96 -25.09 -4.85
C TYR A 66 -1.56 -26.42 -4.40
N ARG A 67 -2.76 -26.34 -3.84
CA ARG A 67 -3.75 -27.42 -3.73
C ARG A 67 -5.12 -26.89 -4.14
N LYS A 68 -6.02 -27.81 -4.54
CA LYS A 68 -7.37 -27.46 -5.01
C LYS A 68 -8.13 -26.55 -4.03
N GLU A 69 -7.99 -26.78 -2.73
CA GLU A 69 -8.67 -25.98 -1.69
C GLU A 69 -7.73 -25.04 -0.92
N GLU A 70 -6.45 -24.93 -1.30
CA GLU A 70 -5.47 -24.17 -0.53
C GLU A 70 -4.35 -23.62 -1.40
N LYS A 71 -4.18 -22.30 -1.36
CA LYS A 71 -3.12 -21.56 -2.06
C LYS A 71 -2.30 -20.83 -1.01
N LEU A 72 -1.00 -21.10 -0.98
CA LEU A 72 -0.08 -20.41 -0.08
C LEU A 72 0.90 -19.59 -0.89
N PHE A 73 1.20 -18.41 -0.36
CA PHE A 73 2.19 -17.48 -0.89
C PHE A 73 3.22 -17.23 0.21
N VAL A 74 4.50 -17.39 -0.09
CA VAL A 74 5.57 -17.29 0.91
C VAL A 74 6.51 -16.16 0.55
N THR A 75 6.70 -15.22 1.48
CA THR A 75 7.65 -14.11 1.34
C THR A 75 8.62 -14.08 2.51
N GLU A 76 9.68 -13.28 2.39
CA GLU A 76 10.51 -12.93 3.52
C GLU A 76 9.69 -12.15 4.58
N TYR A 77 10.02 -12.36 5.86
CA TYR A 77 9.43 -11.62 6.96
C TYR A 77 10.16 -10.29 7.17
N MET A 78 9.39 -9.19 7.14
CA MET A 78 9.90 -7.85 7.43
C MET A 78 9.66 -7.52 8.91
N PRO A 79 10.72 -7.38 9.74
CA PRO A 79 10.57 -7.18 11.18
C PRO A 79 9.83 -5.90 11.57
N LYS A 80 10.01 -4.80 10.82
CA LYS A 80 9.27 -3.54 11.05
C LYS A 80 7.78 -3.65 10.69
N GLY A 81 7.38 -4.69 9.96
CA GLY A 81 5.99 -4.90 9.57
C GLY A 81 5.53 -3.91 8.49
N SER A 82 4.26 -3.52 8.57
CA SER A 82 3.62 -2.64 7.58
C SER A 82 3.75 -1.16 7.95
N LEU A 83 3.68 -0.28 6.96
CA LEU A 83 3.62 1.17 7.16
C LEU A 83 2.44 1.55 8.08
N LEU A 84 1.29 0.88 7.94
CA LEU A 84 0.15 1.08 8.83
C LEU A 84 0.52 0.81 10.30
N TYR A 85 1.24 -0.29 10.56
CA TYR A 85 1.66 -0.66 11.91
C TYR A 85 2.69 0.34 12.46
N VAL A 86 3.66 0.76 11.65
CA VAL A 86 4.66 1.72 12.12
C VAL A 86 4.04 3.10 12.37
N LEU A 87 3.02 3.51 11.63
CA LEU A 87 2.32 4.79 11.87
C LEU A 87 1.36 4.73 13.06
N HIS A 88 0.57 3.66 13.21
CA HIS A 88 -0.60 3.64 14.11
C HIS A 88 -0.63 2.47 15.11
N GLY A 89 0.39 1.62 15.13
CA GLY A 89 0.48 0.43 15.98
C GLY A 89 0.98 0.75 17.40
N ASP A 90 1.98 0.02 17.86
CA ASP A 90 2.52 0.13 19.23
C ASP A 90 3.35 1.41 19.49
N ARG A 91 3.53 2.26 18.47
CA ARG A 91 4.35 3.48 18.49
C ARG A 91 5.73 3.27 19.14
N GLY A 92 6.35 2.10 18.91
CA GLY A 92 7.68 1.76 19.43
C GLY A 92 8.83 2.49 18.73
N SER A 93 10.06 1.98 18.87
CA SER A 93 11.27 2.61 18.30
C SER A 93 11.15 2.92 16.81
N SER A 94 10.56 1.99 16.03
CA SER A 94 10.42 2.19 14.59
C SER A 94 9.53 3.39 14.24
N HIS A 95 8.56 3.71 15.09
CA HIS A 95 7.69 4.88 14.95
C HIS A 95 8.44 6.16 15.29
N SER A 96 9.21 6.16 16.39
CA SER A 96 10.01 7.32 16.82
C SER A 96 11.01 7.80 15.76
N ASP A 97 11.45 6.90 14.89
CA ASP A 97 12.35 7.22 13.77
C ASP A 97 11.63 7.89 12.58
N LEU A 98 10.29 7.92 12.51
CA LEU A 98 9.52 8.43 11.36
C LEU A 98 9.54 9.98 11.24
N ASN A 99 10.74 10.54 11.13
CA ASN A 99 10.97 11.94 10.77
C ASN A 99 10.69 12.20 9.27
N TRP A 100 10.78 13.48 8.88
CA TRP A 100 10.49 13.93 7.52
C TRP A 100 11.29 13.19 6.43
N PRO A 101 12.64 13.11 6.48
CA PRO A 101 13.40 12.35 5.50
C PRO A 101 12.93 10.90 5.32
N ILE A 102 12.63 10.20 6.42
CA ILE A 102 12.19 8.80 6.37
C ILE A 102 10.78 8.68 5.79
N ARG A 103 9.84 9.53 6.20
CA ARG A 103 8.48 9.53 5.65
C ARG A 103 8.47 9.84 4.15
N LEU A 104 9.25 10.82 3.71
CA LEU A 104 9.41 11.14 2.28
C LEU A 104 10.07 9.98 1.52
N LYS A 105 11.10 9.34 2.09
CA LYS A 105 11.75 8.15 1.51
C LYS A 105 10.76 7.03 1.27
N ILE A 106 9.89 6.74 2.23
CA ILE A 106 8.84 5.72 2.12
C ILE A 106 7.89 6.05 0.97
N VAL A 107 7.38 7.29 0.89
CA VAL A 107 6.45 7.72 -0.16
C VAL A 107 7.10 7.64 -1.55
N LYS A 108 8.37 8.05 -1.68
CA LYS A 108 9.14 7.86 -2.92
C LYS A 108 9.32 6.39 -3.28
N GLY A 109 9.62 5.53 -2.31
CA GLY A 109 9.70 4.08 -2.51
C GLY A 109 8.41 3.48 -3.05
N ILE A 110 7.26 3.86 -2.48
CA ILE A 110 5.93 3.45 -2.97
C ILE A 110 5.73 3.91 -4.42
N ALA A 111 6.02 5.18 -4.72
CA ALA A 111 5.87 5.75 -6.07
C ALA A 111 6.74 5.02 -7.11
N ARG A 112 8.00 4.73 -6.76
CA ARG A 112 8.92 3.94 -7.61
C ARG A 112 8.44 2.52 -7.83
N GLY A 113 7.94 1.86 -6.78
CA GLY A 113 7.35 0.53 -6.87
C GLY A 113 6.16 0.49 -7.83
N LEU A 114 5.23 1.45 -7.72
CA LEU A 114 4.11 1.57 -8.66
C LEU A 114 4.58 1.83 -10.09
N GLY A 115 5.53 2.75 -10.28
CA GLY A 115 6.11 3.03 -11.59
C GLY A 115 6.73 1.79 -12.23
N PHE A 116 7.42 0.97 -11.44
CA PHE A 116 7.94 -0.32 -11.89
C PHE A 116 6.83 -1.27 -12.30
N LEU A 117 5.78 -1.46 -11.47
CA LEU A 117 4.67 -2.36 -11.79
C LEU A 117 3.96 -1.95 -13.08
N TYR A 118 3.64 -0.66 -13.29
CA TYR A 118 2.98 -0.27 -14.54
C TYR A 118 3.86 -0.40 -15.78
N LYS A 119 5.18 -0.37 -15.61
CA LYS A 119 6.12 -0.67 -16.70
C LYS A 119 6.15 -2.17 -16.97
N GLU A 120 6.22 -3.00 -15.93
CA GLU A 120 6.32 -4.46 -16.02
C GLU A 120 5.02 -5.12 -16.51
N PHE A 121 3.87 -4.53 -16.19
CA PHE A 121 2.53 -5.03 -16.52
C PHE A 121 1.83 -4.16 -17.59
N SER A 122 2.59 -3.39 -18.38
CA SER A 122 2.03 -2.38 -19.30
C SER A 122 1.09 -2.95 -20.37
N SER A 123 1.24 -4.22 -20.73
CA SER A 123 0.41 -4.90 -21.74
C SER A 123 -0.99 -5.28 -21.25
N GLU A 124 -1.24 -5.23 -19.94
CA GLU A 124 -2.47 -5.76 -19.33
C GLU A 124 -3.33 -4.69 -18.67
N ASP A 125 -2.84 -3.44 -18.61
CA ASP A 125 -3.46 -2.35 -17.85
C ASP A 125 -3.86 -2.79 -16.43
N LEU A 126 -3.00 -3.61 -15.80
CA LEU A 126 -3.31 -4.27 -14.55
C LEU A 126 -3.08 -3.31 -13.37
N PRO A 127 -4.13 -2.89 -12.65
CA PRO A 127 -3.96 -2.11 -11.45
C PRO A 127 -3.40 -2.97 -10.32
N HIS A 128 -2.72 -2.34 -9.36
CA HIS A 128 -2.43 -2.95 -8.08
C HIS A 128 -3.74 -3.35 -7.38
N GLY A 129 -4.75 -2.48 -7.38
CA GLY A 129 -6.12 -2.77 -6.94
C GLY A 129 -6.31 -2.88 -5.42
N ASN A 130 -5.24 -2.94 -4.64
CA ASN A 130 -5.30 -3.07 -3.18
C ASN A 130 -4.19 -2.26 -2.49
N LEU A 131 -3.78 -1.15 -3.08
CA LEU A 131 -2.74 -0.29 -2.53
C LEU A 131 -3.26 0.42 -1.26
N LYS A 132 -2.64 0.17 -0.11
CA LYS A 132 -2.92 0.81 1.18
C LYS A 132 -1.74 0.61 2.12
N SER A 133 -1.60 1.40 3.17
CA SER A 133 -0.44 1.34 4.06
C SER A 133 -0.24 -0.01 4.76
N SER A 134 -1.30 -0.81 4.96
CA SER A 134 -1.16 -2.19 5.48
C SER A 134 -0.52 -3.17 4.50
N ASN A 135 -0.49 -2.82 3.20
CA ASN A 135 0.11 -3.61 2.13
C ASN A 135 1.47 -3.03 1.68
N VAL A 136 1.97 -2.01 2.38
CA VAL A 136 3.34 -1.51 2.22
C VAL A 136 4.15 -2.02 3.40
N LEU A 137 5.09 -2.91 3.16
CA LEU A 137 6.01 -3.41 4.19
C LEU A 137 7.27 -2.55 4.23
N LEU A 138 7.91 -2.48 5.39
CA LEU A 138 9.12 -1.70 5.59
C LEU A 138 10.30 -2.63 5.91
N THR A 139 11.39 -2.47 5.18
CA THR A 139 12.67 -3.09 5.53
C THR A 139 13.28 -2.42 6.77
N ASP A 140 14.34 -3.00 7.32
CA ASP A 140 15.06 -2.43 8.46
C ASP A 140 15.58 -0.99 8.20
N ASN A 141 15.81 -0.64 6.94
CA ASN A 141 16.26 0.68 6.50
C ASN A 141 15.13 1.58 5.98
N TYR A 142 13.86 1.27 6.27
CA TYR A 142 12.68 2.02 5.82
C TYR A 142 12.52 2.10 4.30
N GLU A 143 13.07 1.13 3.55
CA GLU A 143 12.66 0.94 2.15
C GLU A 143 11.24 0.39 2.12
N ALA A 144 10.37 1.03 1.34
CA ALA A 144 8.99 0.60 1.17
C ALA A 144 8.89 -0.52 0.13
N LEU A 145 8.25 -1.63 0.50
CA LEU A 145 8.00 -2.81 -0.33
C LEU A 145 6.50 -2.98 -0.55
N LEU A 146 6.04 -2.84 -1.80
CA LEU A 146 4.64 -3.08 -2.14
C LEU A 146 4.36 -4.58 -2.19
N GLY A 147 3.31 -5.01 -1.48
CA GLY A 147 2.76 -6.36 -1.56
C GLY A 147 1.29 -6.36 -1.98
N ASP A 148 0.72 -7.55 -2.12
CA ASP A 148 -0.69 -7.72 -2.48
C ASP A 148 -1.11 -7.08 -3.81
N PHE A 149 -0.18 -7.03 -4.76
CA PHE A 149 -0.42 -6.56 -6.12
C PHE A 149 -0.81 -7.72 -7.06
N ALA A 150 -1.40 -7.38 -8.21
CA ALA A 150 -1.67 -8.29 -9.33
C ALA A 150 -2.52 -9.54 -9.02
N PHE A 151 -3.23 -9.59 -7.88
CA PHE A 151 -4.11 -10.72 -7.56
C PHE A 151 -5.45 -10.71 -8.30
N HIS A 152 -5.79 -9.63 -9.01
CA HIS A 152 -7.08 -9.49 -9.70
C HIS A 152 -7.41 -10.67 -10.64
N PRO A 153 -6.50 -11.18 -11.50
CA PRO A 153 -6.79 -12.34 -12.37
C PRO A 153 -6.99 -13.65 -11.60
N LEU A 154 -6.51 -13.72 -10.35
CA LEU A 154 -6.58 -14.90 -9.49
C LEU A 154 -7.80 -14.88 -8.56
N MET A 155 -8.61 -13.83 -8.59
CA MET A 155 -9.72 -13.64 -7.67
C MET A 155 -11.08 -13.74 -8.35
N ASN A 156 -12.05 -14.29 -7.63
CA ASN A 156 -13.44 -14.14 -8.03
C ASN A 156 -13.87 -12.67 -7.91
N HIS A 157 -14.53 -12.14 -8.94
CA HIS A 157 -14.93 -10.72 -9.00
C HIS A 157 -15.77 -10.29 -7.78
N ASN A 158 -16.79 -11.05 -7.39
CA ASN A 158 -17.63 -10.70 -6.24
C ASN A 158 -16.83 -10.65 -4.94
N TYR A 159 -15.81 -11.51 -4.82
CA TYR A 159 -14.91 -11.48 -3.68
C TYR A 159 -13.94 -10.30 -3.72
N ALA A 160 -13.41 -9.97 -4.90
CA ALA A 160 -12.56 -8.79 -5.10
C ALA A 160 -13.30 -7.51 -4.69
N VAL A 161 -14.55 -7.35 -5.13
CA VAL A 161 -15.42 -6.20 -4.77
C VAL A 161 -15.57 -6.03 -3.26
N GLN A 162 -15.69 -7.12 -2.50
CA GLN A 162 -15.86 -7.07 -1.05
C GLN A 162 -14.56 -6.77 -0.30
N THR A 163 -13.40 -7.10 -0.87
CA THR A 163 -12.14 -7.23 -0.12
C THR A 163 -11.06 -6.24 -0.53
N MET A 164 -10.92 -5.96 -1.82
CA MET A 164 -9.87 -5.12 -2.36
C MET A 164 -10.22 -3.64 -2.20
N PHE A 165 -9.23 -2.84 -1.82
CA PHE A 165 -9.45 -1.44 -1.49
C PHE A 165 -9.89 -0.59 -2.70
N ALA A 166 -9.42 -0.91 -3.90
CA ALA A 166 -9.80 -0.18 -5.12
C ALA A 166 -11.32 -0.16 -5.40
N TYR A 167 -12.05 -1.16 -4.94
CA TYR A 167 -13.51 -1.24 -5.11
C TYR A 167 -14.29 -0.35 -4.14
N LYS A 168 -13.58 0.27 -3.18
CA LYS A 168 -14.15 1.20 -2.20
C LYS A 168 -13.85 2.65 -2.54
N THR A 169 -13.13 2.91 -3.63
CA THR A 169 -12.81 4.27 -4.04
C THR A 169 -14.02 4.91 -4.76
N PRO A 170 -14.04 6.26 -4.87
CA PRO A 170 -15.10 6.95 -5.62
C PRO A 170 -15.23 6.44 -7.05
N ASP A 171 -14.12 6.09 -7.71
CA ASP A 171 -14.10 5.57 -9.08
C ASP A 171 -14.99 4.34 -9.26
N TYR A 172 -14.88 3.37 -8.35
CA TYR A 172 -15.68 2.16 -8.43
C TYR A 172 -17.12 2.41 -7.98
N VAL A 173 -17.31 3.17 -6.89
CA VAL A 173 -18.65 3.49 -6.37
C VAL A 173 -19.49 4.21 -7.42
N THR A 174 -18.89 5.17 -8.14
CA THR A 174 -19.60 5.99 -9.14
C THR A 174 -19.61 5.37 -10.52
N TYR A 175 -18.48 4.81 -11.00
CA TYR A 175 -18.33 4.39 -12.40
C TYR A 175 -18.15 2.88 -12.59
N GLN A 176 -18.11 2.09 -11.50
CA GLN A 176 -17.88 0.63 -11.52
C GLN A 176 -16.60 0.23 -12.27
N ARG A 177 -15.55 1.05 -12.17
CA ARG A 177 -14.26 0.83 -12.85
C ARG A 177 -13.10 0.82 -11.85
N VAL A 178 -12.21 -0.14 -12.04
CA VAL A 178 -10.90 -0.19 -11.38
C VAL A 178 -9.84 -0.03 -12.46
N THR A 179 -9.00 1.00 -12.35
CA THR A 179 -7.99 1.36 -13.35
C THR A 179 -6.71 1.86 -12.67
N GLN A 180 -5.70 2.22 -13.46
CA GLN A 180 -4.53 2.95 -12.93
C GLN A 180 -4.91 4.22 -12.15
N LYS A 181 -5.97 4.95 -12.54
CA LYS A 181 -6.42 6.14 -11.80
C LYS A 181 -6.90 5.79 -10.39
N THR A 182 -7.46 4.60 -10.20
CA THR A 182 -7.87 4.12 -8.89
C THR A 182 -6.68 3.94 -7.95
N ASP A 183 -5.56 3.41 -8.45
CA ASP A 183 -4.33 3.31 -7.64
C ASP A 183 -3.69 4.68 -7.38
N VAL A 184 -3.86 5.67 -8.27
CA VAL A 184 -3.45 7.06 -7.98
C VAL A 184 -4.23 7.60 -6.78
N TYR A 185 -5.54 7.34 -6.70
CA TYR A 185 -6.34 7.72 -5.53
C TYR A 185 -5.81 7.06 -4.26
N CYS A 186 -5.58 5.75 -4.31
CA CYS A 186 -5.02 4.98 -3.19
C CYS A 186 -3.63 5.50 -2.75
N LEU A 187 -2.77 5.87 -3.71
CA LEU A 187 -1.48 6.50 -3.44
C LEU A 187 -1.68 7.84 -2.71
N GLY A 188 -2.62 8.66 -3.18
CA GLY A 188 -2.99 9.92 -2.54
C GLY A 188 -3.40 9.72 -1.09
N ILE A 189 -4.23 8.71 -0.79
CA ILE A 189 -4.60 8.37 0.59
C ILE A 189 -3.37 8.07 1.46
N ILE A 190 -2.41 7.27 0.95
CA ILE A 190 -1.18 6.97 1.70
C ILE A 190 -0.33 8.23 1.90
N VAL A 191 -0.22 9.09 0.89
CA VAL A 191 0.52 10.37 1.02
C VAL A 191 -0.10 11.24 2.11
N LEU A 192 -1.43 11.37 2.12
CA LEU A 192 -2.16 12.14 3.13
C LEU A 192 -2.04 11.51 4.53
N GLU A 193 -2.11 10.18 4.63
CA GLU A 193 -1.86 9.45 5.87
C GLU A 193 -0.47 9.74 6.44
N VAL A 194 0.57 9.63 5.60
CA VAL A 194 1.97 9.80 6.00
C VAL A 194 2.25 11.23 6.45
N ILE A 195 1.70 12.24 5.75
CA ILE A 195 1.97 13.64 6.08
C ILE A 195 1.20 14.14 7.30
N THR A 196 -0.01 13.62 7.51
CA THR A 196 -0.88 14.07 8.61
C THR A 196 -0.75 13.22 9.87
N GLY A 197 -0.19 12.01 9.75
CA GLY A 197 -0.17 11.03 10.83
C GLY A 197 -1.56 10.53 11.22
N LYS A 198 -2.61 10.84 10.46
CA LYS A 198 -3.98 10.40 10.77
C LYS A 198 -4.32 9.10 10.07
N PHE A 199 -4.96 8.21 10.81
CA PHE A 199 -5.50 6.98 10.27
C PHE A 199 -6.65 7.28 9.28
N PRO A 200 -6.57 6.87 8.00
CA PRO A 200 -7.60 7.15 7.01
C PRO A 200 -8.89 6.35 7.27
N SER A 201 -10.02 7.04 7.42
CA SER A 201 -11.34 6.38 7.54
C SER A 201 -11.71 5.61 6.28
N GLN A 202 -11.13 5.97 5.12
CA GLN A 202 -11.29 5.30 3.83
C GLN A 202 -10.94 3.80 3.91
N TYR A 203 -10.05 3.40 4.82
CA TYR A 203 -9.70 1.98 4.99
C TYR A 203 -10.82 1.16 5.64
N HIS A 204 -11.79 1.80 6.30
CA HIS A 204 -12.94 1.14 6.91
C HIS A 204 -14.17 1.17 6.01
N SER A 205 -14.80 0.00 5.81
CA SER A 205 -16.08 -0.09 5.09
C SER A 205 -17.28 0.40 5.91
N ASN A 206 -17.12 0.60 7.22
CA ASN A 206 -18.24 0.72 8.15
C ASN A 206 -18.42 2.15 8.69
N GLY A 207 -17.60 3.11 8.24
CA GLY A 207 -17.61 4.50 8.69
C GLY A 207 -17.27 4.72 10.18
N LYS A 208 -16.88 3.66 10.90
CA LYS A 208 -16.52 3.71 12.31
C LYS A 208 -15.01 3.73 12.46
N GLY A 209 -14.46 4.93 12.69
CA GLY A 209 -13.05 5.14 13.01
C GLY A 209 -12.26 5.81 11.89
N GLY A 210 -11.16 6.47 12.29
CA GLY A 210 -10.29 7.23 11.39
C GLY A 210 -10.78 8.64 11.09
N THR A 211 -9.93 9.39 10.38
CA THR A 211 -10.21 10.72 9.83
C THR A 211 -10.48 10.59 8.35
N ASP A 212 -11.51 11.27 7.84
CA ASP A 212 -11.63 11.46 6.39
C ASP A 212 -10.52 12.42 5.94
N VAL A 213 -9.34 11.85 5.65
CA VAL A 213 -8.15 12.64 5.32
C VAL A 213 -8.33 13.43 4.03
N VAL A 214 -9.17 12.96 3.09
CA VAL A 214 -9.45 13.66 1.84
C VAL A 214 -10.28 14.90 2.14
N GLN A 215 -11.44 14.75 2.79
CA GLN A 215 -12.31 15.88 3.09
C GLN A 215 -11.62 16.88 4.03
N TRP A 216 -10.88 16.39 5.02
CA TRP A 216 -10.16 17.24 5.97
C TRP A 216 -9.08 18.10 5.29
N VAL A 217 -8.33 17.50 4.35
CA VAL A 217 -7.31 18.22 3.56
C VAL A 217 -7.94 19.21 2.60
N LEU A 218 -9.00 18.83 1.88
CA LEU A 218 -9.69 19.75 0.96
C LEU A 218 -10.25 20.98 1.69
N THR A 219 -10.86 20.79 2.87
CA THR A 219 -11.34 21.91 3.69
C THR A 219 -10.19 22.80 4.15
N ALA A 220 -9.09 22.23 4.63
CA ALA A 220 -7.94 23.04 5.07
C ALA A 220 -7.30 23.83 3.92
N ILE A 221 -7.19 23.25 2.72
CA ILE A 221 -6.69 23.96 1.53
C ILE A 221 -7.62 25.12 1.16
N SER A 222 -8.94 24.89 1.17
CA SER A 222 -9.93 25.95 0.92
C SER A 222 -9.79 27.11 1.92
N ASP A 223 -9.51 26.79 3.18
CA ASP A 223 -9.34 27.76 4.27
C ASP A 223 -7.92 28.35 4.37
N ARG A 224 -6.97 27.89 3.53
CA ARG A 224 -5.54 28.24 3.59
C ARG A 224 -4.87 27.90 4.93
N ARG A 225 -5.24 26.76 5.51
CA ARG A 225 -4.77 26.24 6.80
C ARG A 225 -4.05 24.89 6.67
N GLU A 226 -3.55 24.55 5.48
CA GLU A 226 -2.88 23.26 5.23
C GLU A 226 -1.68 22.98 6.17
N ALA A 227 -0.99 24.01 6.64
CA ALA A 227 0.12 23.87 7.59
C ALA A 227 -0.32 23.29 8.94
N GLU A 228 -1.58 23.43 9.33
CA GLU A 228 -2.14 22.87 10.56
C GLU A 228 -2.27 21.34 10.49
N LEU A 229 -2.36 20.79 9.27
CA LEU A 229 -2.56 19.36 9.05
C LEU A 229 -1.28 18.55 9.14
N ILE A 230 -0.12 19.20 8.99
CA ILE A 230 1.18 18.54 9.08
C ILE A 230 1.36 17.97 10.48
N ASP A 231 1.69 16.67 10.53
CA ASP A 231 1.94 15.95 11.77
C ASP A 231 2.94 16.72 12.66
N PRO A 232 2.58 17.04 13.92
CA PRO A 232 3.47 17.74 14.84
C PRO A 232 4.85 17.08 15.00
N GLU A 233 4.95 15.75 14.85
CA GLU A 233 6.21 15.02 14.94
C GLU A 233 7.17 15.31 13.77
N LEU A 234 6.63 15.74 12.63
CA LEU A 234 7.41 16.22 11.49
C LEU A 234 7.91 17.65 11.72
N LYS A 235 7.08 18.51 12.32
CA LYS A 235 7.41 19.93 12.58
C LYS A 235 8.56 20.10 13.57
N SER A 236 8.59 19.27 14.62
CA SER A 236 9.65 19.32 15.64
C SER A 236 11.03 18.98 15.10
N SER A 237 11.08 18.19 14.02
CA SER A 237 12.32 17.65 13.49
C SER A 237 12.94 18.51 12.38
N HIS A 238 12.13 19.22 11.57
CA HIS A 238 12.60 19.89 10.34
C HIS A 238 11.79 21.15 9.99
N SER A 239 11.94 22.23 10.77
CA SER A 239 11.19 23.49 10.55
C SER A 239 11.39 24.12 9.17
N ASN A 240 12.55 23.89 8.53
CA ASN A 240 12.89 24.45 7.22
C ASN A 240 12.27 23.68 6.04
N SER A 241 11.70 22.49 6.28
CA SER A 241 11.13 21.63 5.25
C SER A 241 9.61 21.77 5.10
N LEU A 242 9.00 22.75 5.77
CA LEU A 242 7.55 22.95 5.76
C LEU A 242 7.01 23.11 4.33
N ASN A 243 7.71 23.84 3.46
CA ASN A 243 7.28 24.03 2.08
C ASN A 243 7.24 22.71 1.30
N GLN A 244 8.23 21.83 1.51
CA GLN A 244 8.29 20.50 0.89
C GLN A 244 7.21 19.57 1.45
N MET A 245 6.91 19.66 2.74
CA MET A 245 5.79 18.95 3.37
C MET A 245 4.44 19.39 2.80
N LEU A 246 4.23 20.71 2.65
CA LEU A 246 3.02 21.27 2.04
C LEU A 246 2.91 20.88 0.56
N GLN A 247 4.03 20.88 -0.18
CA GLN A 247 4.07 20.40 -1.55
C GLN A 247 3.63 18.93 -1.64
N LEU A 248 4.11 18.06 -0.75
CA LEU A 248 3.71 16.65 -0.72
C LEU A 248 2.22 16.49 -0.36
N LEU A 249 1.71 17.28 0.59
CA LEU A 249 0.29 17.31 0.94
C LEU A 249 -0.59 17.71 -0.26
N GLN A 250 -0.18 18.74 -1.01
CA GLN A 250 -0.88 19.16 -2.23
C GLN A 250 -0.85 18.08 -3.33
N ILE A 251 0.26 17.36 -3.47
CA ILE A 251 0.33 16.22 -4.39
C ILE A 251 -0.65 15.12 -3.95
N GLY A 252 -0.71 14.81 -2.65
CA GLY A 252 -1.69 13.88 -2.08
C GLY A 252 -3.13 14.29 -2.40
N ALA A 253 -3.48 15.56 -2.17
CA ALA A 253 -4.79 16.11 -2.48
C ALA A 253 -5.16 15.98 -3.96
N ALA A 254 -4.23 16.31 -4.86
CA ALA A 254 -4.42 16.19 -6.31
C ALA A 254 -4.52 14.73 -6.79
N CYS A 255 -3.90 13.79 -6.08
CA CYS A 255 -4.08 12.36 -6.30
C CYS A 255 -5.45 11.85 -5.84
N THR A 256 -6.06 12.49 -4.84
CA THR A 256 -7.37 12.12 -4.30
C THR A 256 -8.55 12.87 -4.91
N GLU A 257 -8.34 13.60 -6.01
CA GLU A 257 -9.43 14.26 -6.75
C GLU A 257 -10.52 13.25 -7.11
N SER A 258 -11.78 13.59 -6.82
CA SER A 258 -12.92 12.69 -6.98
C SER A 258 -13.23 12.45 -8.45
N ASN A 259 -13.06 13.48 -9.29
CA ASN A 259 -13.18 13.34 -10.74
C ASN A 259 -11.89 12.71 -11.32
N PRO A 260 -11.94 11.48 -11.88
CA PRO A 260 -10.76 10.82 -12.43
C PRO A 260 -10.09 11.60 -13.56
N ASP A 261 -10.81 12.44 -14.29
CA ASP A 261 -10.25 13.24 -15.41
C ASP A 261 -9.41 14.42 -14.92
N GLN A 262 -9.74 14.97 -13.74
CA GLN A 262 -8.99 16.04 -13.09
C GLN A 262 -7.86 15.52 -12.19
N ARG A 263 -7.96 14.27 -11.75
CA ARG A 263 -6.92 13.58 -10.97
C ARG A 263 -5.63 13.43 -11.76
N LEU A 264 -4.51 13.61 -11.07
CA LEU A 264 -3.18 13.31 -11.63
C LEU A 264 -3.15 11.91 -12.28
N ASN A 265 -2.41 11.78 -13.37
CA ASN A 265 -2.06 10.46 -13.88
C ASN A 265 -0.85 9.90 -13.09
N MET A 266 -0.66 8.58 -13.15
CA MET A 266 0.36 7.91 -12.34
C MET A 266 1.78 8.43 -12.62
N LYS A 267 2.12 8.65 -13.90
CA LYS A 267 3.44 9.17 -14.30
C LYS A 267 3.71 10.55 -13.69
N GLU A 268 2.73 11.43 -13.72
CA GLU A 268 2.84 12.78 -13.16
C GLU A 268 2.87 12.77 -11.64
N ALA A 269 2.06 11.93 -10.98
CA ALA A 269 2.10 11.75 -9.53
C ALA A 269 3.49 11.30 -9.07
N ILE A 270 4.07 10.28 -9.72
CA ILE A 270 5.42 9.78 -9.43
C ILE A 270 6.45 10.89 -9.64
N ARG A 271 6.42 11.60 -10.78
CA ARG A 271 7.35 12.69 -11.09
C ARG A 271 7.34 13.76 -9.99
N ARG A 272 6.15 14.25 -9.61
CA ARG A 272 6.02 15.28 -8.59
C ARG A 272 6.50 14.81 -7.22
N ILE A 273 6.21 13.56 -6.83
CA ILE A 273 6.68 12.96 -5.58
C ILE A 273 8.23 12.89 -5.56
N GLU A 274 8.85 12.47 -6.66
CA GLU A 274 10.31 12.38 -6.76
C GLU A 274 11.01 13.75 -6.64
N GLU A 275 10.36 14.82 -7.12
CA GLU A 275 10.89 16.18 -7.10
C GLU A 275 10.87 16.84 -5.72
N VAL A 276 10.02 16.37 -4.79
CA VAL A 276 10.00 16.87 -3.40
C VAL A 276 11.35 16.56 -2.74
N GLN A 277 12.02 17.59 -2.21
CA GLN A 277 13.31 17.43 -1.53
C GLN A 277 13.12 17.30 0.00
N VAL A 278 14.19 16.87 0.68
CA VAL A 278 14.26 16.90 2.14
C VAL A 278 14.51 18.33 2.60
#